data_AF-A0A1M7P7W2-F1
#
_entry.id   AF-A0A1M7P7W2-F1
#
_cell.length_a   1.000
_cell.length_b   1.000
_cell.length_c   1.000
_cell.angle_alpha   90.00
_cell.angle_beta   90.00
_cell.angle_gamma   90.00
#
_symmetry.space_group_name_H-M   'P 1'
#
loop_
_entity.id
_entity.type
_entity.pdbx_description
1 polymer ?
#
loop_
_entity_poly.entity_id
_entity_poly.type
_entity_poly.pdbx_seq_one_letter_code
_entity_poly.pdbx_strand_id
1 'polypeptide(L)'
;MKKIFINISLLLSLVITFSSCKKKLADEFNNPELSTKPSIPNFFTAMLNNDRVRPAYWNLRTYLLLQPGVYSQTAAFDNASGVYQQNDGYTGNYWTDFYYASGNGSGVMALYRSIEKTYNGLSAADQATQKVFLEAAKVVLYDQTSKMVDAWGDIPFSQAGNLETNSAIKDAAFDDAKSIYTTCISGLDEAATFFGASTTASTAGFKKQDILLQGSLDMWRRYANSIRLRMLMRMSFLDEATAKTAVNAMLSNTAAYPLIDGGSVANYSPASSDVLLQPLTTNQNTLLNAFTEGSSFYAPDYMLNTAMLPANDPRIPVVFDKFGKTVNGVFVPNATYKAMPITFTSDQQSNNYTSYSTIDSATFLNNLKLPGVVITASEVNFLKAEALERWGSSSAAETAYNTAVSQSVAFYYYLNNLGGGKVAAPDAPTLAAFLNNTNVAYAGTTDQKLAKIWLQKWVHFGVLQSDEAWSEYRRTKFPQLTFVTQTQNGYQLPPTRLVYPSIETAYNSHYSAVQAKDTRTTKIFWDVK
;
A
#
# COMPACT_ATOMS: atom_id res chain seq x y z
N MET A 1 0.21 -32.37 -72.23
CA MET A 1 0.71 -31.04 -71.83
C MET A 1 -0.40 -30.03 -71.49
N LYS A 2 -1.46 -29.85 -72.31
CA LYS A 2 -2.54 -28.87 -72.03
C LYS A 2 -3.28 -29.03 -70.68
N LYS A 3 -3.48 -30.26 -70.18
CA LYS A 3 -4.15 -30.51 -68.89
C LYS A 3 -3.31 -30.14 -67.66
N ILE A 4 -1.98 -30.17 -67.78
CA ILE A 4 -1.06 -29.83 -66.67
C ILE A 4 -1.05 -28.32 -66.45
N PHE A 5 -1.04 -27.52 -67.53
CA PHE A 5 -1.09 -26.06 -67.43
C PHE A 5 -2.42 -25.54 -66.85
N ILE A 6 -3.55 -26.19 -67.18
CA ILE A 6 -4.86 -25.85 -66.60
C ILE A 6 -4.88 -26.13 -65.09
N ASN A 7 -4.35 -27.27 -64.66
CA ASN A 7 -4.29 -27.62 -63.25
C ASN A 7 -3.33 -26.73 -62.46
N ILE A 8 -2.20 -26.31 -63.06
CA ILE A 8 -1.27 -25.37 -62.43
C ILE A 8 -1.89 -23.97 -62.33
N SER A 9 -2.59 -23.48 -63.36
CA SER A 9 -3.31 -22.19 -63.30
C SER A 9 -4.44 -22.20 -62.28
N LEU A 10 -5.16 -23.32 -62.12
CA LEU A 10 -6.19 -23.49 -61.09
C LEU A 10 -5.61 -23.56 -59.67
N LEU A 11 -4.44 -24.17 -59.50
CA LEU A 11 -3.75 -24.20 -58.20
C LEU A 11 -3.19 -22.82 -57.83
N LEU A 12 -2.62 -22.08 -58.81
CA LEU A 12 -2.09 -20.74 -58.59
C LEU A 12 -3.19 -19.73 -58.28
N SER A 13 -4.36 -19.84 -58.93
CA SER A 13 -5.51 -18.98 -58.62
C SER A 13 -6.13 -19.29 -57.25
N LEU A 14 -6.09 -20.55 -56.80
CA LEU A 14 -6.51 -20.93 -55.44
C LEU A 14 -5.54 -20.40 -54.36
N VAL A 15 -4.23 -20.36 -54.63
CA VAL A 15 -3.24 -19.86 -53.65
C VAL A 15 -3.32 -18.34 -53.48
N ILE A 16 -3.71 -17.60 -54.54
CA ILE A 16 -3.85 -16.14 -54.48
C ILE A 16 -5.10 -15.72 -53.69
N THR A 17 -6.16 -16.53 -53.66
CA THR A 17 -7.39 -16.20 -52.90
C THR A 17 -7.23 -16.38 -51.39
N PHE A 18 -6.34 -17.26 -50.90
CA PHE A 18 -6.11 -17.45 -49.47
C PHE A 18 -5.18 -16.41 -48.82
N SER A 19 -4.44 -15.61 -49.59
CA SER A 19 -3.53 -14.58 -49.05
C SER A 19 -4.25 -13.25 -48.74
N SER A 20 -5.42 -13.01 -49.35
CA SER A 20 -6.21 -11.78 -49.18
C SER A 20 -7.09 -11.77 -47.91
N CYS A 21 -7.50 -12.95 -47.43
CA CYS A 21 -8.39 -13.06 -46.28
C CYS A 21 -7.71 -12.78 -44.92
N LYS A 22 -6.38 -12.83 -44.83
CA LYS A 22 -5.68 -12.53 -43.56
C LYS A 22 -5.74 -11.05 -43.16
N LYS A 23 -5.71 -10.12 -44.13
CA LYS A 23 -5.79 -8.67 -43.83
C LYS A 23 -7.20 -8.25 -43.44
N LYS A 24 -8.21 -8.72 -44.19
CA LYS A 24 -9.62 -8.38 -43.91
C LYS A 24 -10.10 -8.89 -42.55
N LEU A 25 -9.67 -10.06 -42.08
CA LEU A 25 -10.09 -10.55 -40.77
C LEU A 25 -9.55 -9.67 -39.63
N ALA A 26 -8.30 -9.18 -39.73
CA ALA A 26 -7.75 -8.25 -38.74
C ALA A 26 -8.45 -6.89 -38.75
N ASP A 27 -8.85 -6.41 -39.94
CA ASP A 27 -9.56 -5.14 -40.10
C ASP A 27 -11.06 -5.23 -39.73
N GLU A 28 -11.70 -6.39 -39.89
CA GLU A 28 -13.12 -6.63 -39.54
C GLU A 28 -13.31 -7.00 -38.05
N PHE A 29 -12.25 -7.40 -37.35
CA PHE A 29 -12.22 -7.57 -35.88
C PHE A 29 -11.52 -6.39 -35.16
N ASN A 30 -11.32 -5.25 -35.82
CA ASN A 30 -11.01 -4.02 -35.10
C ASN A 30 -12.22 -3.70 -34.22
N ASN A 31 -12.10 -3.92 -32.92
CA ASN A 31 -13.06 -3.41 -31.97
C ASN A 31 -12.95 -1.88 -31.98
N PRO A 32 -13.94 -1.14 -32.51
CA PRO A 32 -13.86 0.32 -32.60
C PRO A 32 -13.81 1.01 -31.23
N GLU A 33 -14.04 0.27 -30.14
CA GLU A 33 -13.89 0.74 -28.76
C GLU A 33 -12.46 0.62 -28.21
N LEU A 34 -11.58 -0.15 -28.87
CA LEU A 34 -10.16 -0.23 -28.53
C LEU A 34 -9.38 0.83 -29.33
N SER A 35 -8.91 1.87 -28.64
CA SER A 35 -8.01 2.86 -29.24
C SER A 35 -6.78 2.16 -29.84
N THR A 36 -6.58 2.33 -31.15
CA THR A 36 -5.39 1.83 -31.85
C THR A 36 -4.14 2.69 -31.63
N LYS A 37 -4.26 3.79 -30.86
CA LYS A 37 -3.15 4.66 -30.48
C LYS A 37 -2.88 4.60 -28.97
N PRO A 38 -1.61 4.45 -28.54
CA PRO A 38 -1.24 4.53 -27.14
C PRO A 38 -1.54 5.94 -26.60
N SER A 39 -2.06 6.03 -25.37
CA SER A 39 -2.49 7.27 -24.74
C SER A 39 -1.91 7.36 -23.33
N ILE A 40 -0.91 8.21 -23.14
CA ILE A 40 -0.30 8.48 -21.83
C ILE A 40 -1.35 8.80 -20.76
N PRO A 41 -2.34 9.69 -21.02
CA PRO A 41 -3.37 9.96 -20.04
C PRO A 41 -4.21 8.73 -19.67
N ASN A 42 -4.53 7.85 -20.62
CA ASN A 42 -5.31 6.64 -20.34
C ASN A 42 -4.49 5.60 -19.57
N PHE A 43 -3.19 5.43 -19.91
CA PHE A 43 -2.30 4.57 -19.15
C PHE A 43 -2.14 5.05 -17.71
N PHE A 44 -2.04 6.37 -17.50
CA PHE A 44 -1.99 6.95 -16.17
C PHE A 44 -3.26 6.68 -15.36
N THR A 45 -4.45 6.91 -15.92
CA THR A 45 -5.71 6.58 -15.24
C THR A 45 -5.82 5.09 -14.92
N ALA A 46 -5.41 4.22 -15.85
CA ALA A 46 -5.38 2.78 -15.62
C ALA A 46 -4.41 2.40 -14.48
N MET A 47 -3.29 3.11 -14.35
CA MET A 47 -2.29 2.89 -13.29
C MET A 47 -2.83 3.28 -11.92
N LEU A 48 -3.65 4.33 -11.84
CA LEU A 48 -4.34 4.74 -10.61
C LEU A 48 -5.51 3.80 -10.27
N ASN A 49 -6.13 3.17 -11.27
CA ASN A 49 -7.22 2.23 -11.10
C ASN A 49 -6.72 0.84 -10.63
N ASN A 50 -6.03 0.82 -9.49
CA ASN A 50 -5.29 -0.33 -8.99
C ASN A 50 -5.88 -0.89 -7.69
N ASP A 51 -6.27 -2.15 -7.71
CA ASP A 51 -6.87 -2.88 -6.57
C ASP A 51 -5.86 -3.17 -5.46
N ARG A 52 -4.55 -2.95 -5.69
CA ARG A 52 -3.51 -2.93 -4.63
C ARG A 52 -3.58 -1.70 -3.73
N VAL A 53 -4.24 -0.64 -4.20
CA VAL A 53 -4.45 0.61 -3.45
C VAL A 53 -5.91 0.75 -3.06
N ARG A 54 -6.83 0.55 -4.01
CA ARG A 54 -8.27 0.57 -3.71
C ARG A 54 -8.61 -0.58 -2.76
N PRO A 55 -9.53 -0.39 -1.80
CA PRO A 55 -10.01 -1.50 -1.00
C PRO A 55 -10.77 -2.46 -1.90
N ALA A 56 -10.17 -3.64 -2.10
CA ALA A 56 -10.67 -4.70 -2.93
C ALA A 56 -10.48 -6.02 -2.18
N TYR A 57 -11.41 -6.95 -2.40
CA TYR A 57 -11.42 -8.24 -1.73
C TYR A 57 -10.06 -8.94 -1.84
N TRP A 58 -9.51 -9.07 -3.05
CA TRP A 58 -8.31 -9.86 -3.27
C TRP A 58 -7.08 -9.28 -2.57
N ASN A 59 -6.80 -8.00 -2.73
CA ASN A 59 -5.66 -7.36 -2.05
C ASN A 59 -5.79 -7.45 -0.52
N LEU A 60 -6.98 -7.17 0.02
CA LEU A 60 -7.19 -7.19 1.45
C LEU A 60 -7.12 -8.62 2.02
N ARG A 61 -7.95 -9.54 1.49
CA ARG A 61 -8.11 -10.90 2.00
C ARG A 61 -6.91 -11.79 1.76
N THR A 62 -6.23 -11.65 0.63
CA THR A 62 -5.20 -12.62 0.22
C THR A 62 -3.78 -12.13 0.46
N TYR A 63 -3.58 -10.81 0.47
CA TYR A 63 -2.30 -10.21 0.80
C TYR A 63 -2.34 -9.56 2.19
N LEU A 64 -2.96 -8.38 2.36
CA LEU A 64 -2.83 -7.56 3.56
C LEU A 64 -3.16 -8.30 4.86
N LEU A 65 -4.30 -8.99 4.94
CA LEU A 65 -4.75 -9.64 6.18
C LEU A 65 -3.98 -10.92 6.49
N LEU A 66 -3.75 -11.77 5.47
CA LEU A 66 -3.13 -13.09 5.65
C LEU A 66 -1.61 -13.08 5.74
N GLN A 67 -0.96 -12.05 5.20
CA GLN A 67 0.50 -11.96 5.17
C GLN A 67 0.96 -10.90 6.18
N PRO A 68 1.15 -9.61 5.82
CA PRO A 68 1.72 -8.66 6.76
C PRO A 68 0.79 -8.37 7.96
N GLY A 69 -0.52 -8.56 7.85
CA GLY A 69 -1.48 -8.40 8.95
C GLY A 69 -1.28 -9.41 10.08
N VAL A 70 -1.01 -10.67 9.71
CA VAL A 70 -0.59 -11.72 10.66
C VAL A 70 0.79 -11.39 11.23
N TYR A 71 1.75 -11.03 10.37
CA TYR A 71 3.15 -10.86 10.77
C TYR A 71 3.43 -9.61 11.59
N SER A 72 2.52 -8.64 11.57
CA SER A 72 2.55 -7.44 12.39
C SER A 72 1.43 -7.39 13.43
N GLN A 73 0.59 -8.43 13.51
CA GLN A 73 -0.59 -8.53 14.38
C GLN A 73 -1.54 -7.33 14.30
N THR A 74 -1.60 -6.65 13.15
CA THR A 74 -2.62 -5.63 12.89
C THR A 74 -3.95 -6.24 12.47
N ALA A 75 -3.97 -7.52 12.09
CA ALA A 75 -5.17 -8.32 11.85
C ALA A 75 -5.20 -9.53 12.80
N ALA A 76 -6.40 -9.94 13.20
CA ALA A 76 -6.58 -11.21 13.90
C ALA A 76 -6.37 -12.40 12.94
N PHE A 77 -6.03 -13.55 13.51
CA PHE A 77 -5.75 -14.77 12.77
C PHE A 77 -6.11 -16.01 13.58
N ASP A 78 -6.37 -17.11 12.87
CA ASP A 78 -6.54 -18.42 13.48
C ASP A 78 -5.19 -18.96 13.93
N ASN A 79 -5.11 -19.42 15.18
CA ASN A 79 -3.91 -20.01 15.76
C ASN A 79 -3.76 -21.48 15.32
N ALA A 80 -3.55 -21.68 14.02
CA ALA A 80 -3.34 -22.97 13.38
C ALA A 80 -1.87 -23.16 12.98
N SER A 81 -1.43 -24.42 12.84
CA SER A 81 -0.01 -24.77 12.59
C SER A 81 0.60 -24.07 11.36
N GLY A 82 -0.21 -23.79 10.34
CA GLY A 82 0.21 -23.15 9.10
C GLY A 82 0.05 -21.63 9.06
N VAL A 83 -0.29 -20.96 10.18
CA VAL A 83 -0.64 -19.53 10.16
C VAL A 83 0.47 -18.61 9.62
N TYR A 84 1.74 -18.99 9.80
CA TYR A 84 2.87 -18.22 9.26
C TYR A 84 3.30 -18.68 7.86
N GLN A 85 2.65 -19.68 7.27
CA GLN A 85 2.95 -20.14 5.93
C GLN A 85 2.45 -19.15 4.88
N GLN A 86 3.36 -18.75 4.00
CA GLN A 86 3.02 -17.94 2.82
C GLN A 86 2.15 -18.78 1.89
N ASN A 87 1.06 -18.20 1.39
CA ASN A 87 0.32 -18.79 0.29
C ASN A 87 0.94 -18.33 -1.03
N ASP A 88 1.56 -19.26 -1.75
CA ASP A 88 2.30 -18.99 -2.98
C ASP A 88 1.41 -18.39 -4.08
N GLY A 89 0.18 -18.89 -4.25
CA GLY A 89 -0.76 -18.34 -5.24
C GLY A 89 -1.16 -16.89 -4.91
N TYR A 90 -1.41 -16.57 -3.65
CA TYR A 90 -1.82 -15.22 -3.24
C TYR A 90 -0.67 -14.21 -3.34
N THR A 91 0.51 -14.59 -2.85
CA THR A 91 1.70 -13.73 -2.94
C THR A 91 2.25 -13.64 -4.36
N GLY A 92 2.12 -14.70 -5.16
CA GLY A 92 2.42 -14.72 -6.58
C GLY A 92 1.49 -13.83 -7.41
N ASN A 93 0.20 -13.77 -7.07
CA ASN A 93 -0.72 -12.82 -7.68
C ASN A 93 -0.32 -11.39 -7.33
N TYR A 94 -0.06 -11.08 -6.06
CA TYR A 94 0.40 -9.73 -5.68
C TYR A 94 1.72 -9.36 -6.37
N TRP A 95 2.68 -10.28 -6.47
CA TRP A 95 3.92 -10.09 -7.23
C TRP A 95 3.63 -9.76 -8.70
N THR A 96 2.83 -10.59 -9.34
CA THR A 96 2.45 -10.48 -10.76
C THR A 96 1.74 -9.16 -11.08
N ASP A 97 0.80 -8.77 -10.22
CA ASP A 97 -0.02 -7.57 -10.33
C ASP A 97 0.79 -6.26 -10.34
N PHE A 98 2.04 -6.29 -9.82
CA PHE A 98 2.99 -5.19 -9.95
C PHE A 98 3.52 -5.08 -11.39
N TYR A 99 3.84 -6.20 -12.02
CA TYR A 99 4.56 -6.25 -13.29
C TYR A 99 3.66 -6.04 -14.50
N TYR A 100 2.51 -6.71 -14.54
CA TYR A 100 1.57 -6.66 -15.66
C TYR A 100 0.12 -6.73 -15.19
N ALA A 101 -0.80 -6.33 -16.04
CA ALA A 101 -2.23 -6.39 -15.73
C ALA A 101 -2.64 -7.87 -15.59
N SER A 102 -3.03 -8.23 -14.39
CA SER A 102 -3.55 -9.54 -14.01
C SER A 102 -4.72 -9.30 -13.06
N GLY A 103 -5.58 -10.31 -12.85
CA GLY A 103 -6.96 -10.17 -12.40
C GLY A 103 -7.26 -9.20 -11.23
N ASN A 104 -6.27 -8.84 -10.40
CA ASN A 104 -6.41 -7.97 -9.23
C ASN A 104 -5.40 -6.80 -9.19
N GLY A 105 -4.74 -6.47 -10.30
CA GLY A 105 -3.75 -5.39 -10.36
C GLY A 105 -3.66 -4.73 -11.73
N SER A 106 -3.26 -3.46 -11.74
CA SER A 106 -3.16 -2.70 -12.99
C SER A 106 -1.90 -3.01 -13.80
N GLY A 107 -0.88 -3.67 -13.24
CA GLY A 107 0.43 -3.80 -13.87
C GLY A 107 1.19 -2.48 -13.88
N VAL A 108 1.41 -1.90 -12.69
CA VAL A 108 2.00 -0.56 -12.50
C VAL A 108 3.33 -0.38 -13.24
N MET A 109 4.17 -1.43 -13.29
CA MET A 109 5.43 -1.43 -14.03
C MET A 109 5.20 -1.37 -15.55
N ALA A 110 4.41 -2.28 -16.12
CA ALA A 110 4.10 -2.28 -17.56
C ALA A 110 3.45 -0.97 -18.01
N LEU A 111 2.50 -0.44 -17.24
CA LEU A 111 1.86 0.84 -17.53
C LEU A 111 2.86 2.00 -17.50
N TYR A 112 3.77 2.04 -16.52
CA TYR A 112 4.82 3.06 -16.48
C TYR A 112 5.75 2.95 -17.69
N ARG A 113 6.19 1.74 -18.06
CA ARG A 113 7.01 1.51 -19.25
C ARG A 113 6.32 1.91 -20.55
N SER A 114 5.00 1.70 -20.63
CA SER A 114 4.18 2.13 -21.75
C SER A 114 4.10 3.66 -21.84
N ILE A 115 3.98 4.33 -20.69
CA ILE A 115 4.04 5.81 -20.59
C ILE A 115 5.41 6.31 -21.03
N GLU A 116 6.51 5.75 -20.53
CA GLU A 116 7.89 6.14 -20.88
C GLU A 116 8.15 5.98 -22.39
N LYS A 117 7.84 4.82 -22.97
CA LYS A 117 8.02 4.59 -24.40
C LYS A 117 7.21 5.57 -25.23
N THR A 118 5.94 5.76 -24.88
CA THR A 118 5.06 6.67 -25.61
C THR A 118 5.61 8.09 -25.52
N TYR A 119 6.01 8.53 -24.32
CA TYR A 119 6.59 9.85 -24.07
C TYR A 119 7.87 10.11 -24.86
N ASN A 120 8.77 9.14 -24.91
CA ASN A 120 10.04 9.23 -25.64
C ASN A 120 9.84 9.30 -27.17
N GLY A 121 8.71 8.82 -27.67
CA GLY A 121 8.34 8.92 -29.09
C GLY A 121 7.62 10.23 -29.48
N LEU A 122 7.31 11.10 -28.52
CA LEU A 122 6.59 12.36 -28.76
C LEU A 122 7.51 13.48 -29.26
N SER A 123 6.91 14.48 -29.92
CA SER A 123 7.60 15.74 -30.22
C SER A 123 7.95 16.51 -28.93
N ALA A 124 8.94 17.40 -28.97
CA ALA A 124 9.30 18.22 -27.79
C ALA A 124 8.11 19.06 -27.26
N ALA A 125 7.24 19.54 -28.16
CA ALA A 125 6.03 20.28 -27.79
C ALA A 125 5.03 19.38 -27.04
N ASP A 126 4.80 18.15 -27.53
CA ASP A 126 3.90 17.21 -26.88
C ASP A 126 4.48 16.70 -25.55
N GLN A 127 5.79 16.45 -25.48
CA GLN A 127 6.49 16.09 -24.25
C GLN A 127 6.29 17.14 -23.14
N ALA A 128 6.30 18.44 -23.47
CA ALA A 128 6.05 19.50 -22.50
C ALA A 128 4.65 19.39 -21.88
N THR A 129 3.64 18.98 -22.66
CA THR A 129 2.26 18.83 -22.16
C THR A 129 2.01 17.51 -21.42
N GLN A 130 2.74 16.45 -21.79
CA GLN A 130 2.55 15.11 -21.22
C GLN A 130 3.45 14.82 -20.01
N LYS A 131 4.46 15.67 -19.74
CA LYS A 131 5.43 15.44 -18.66
C LYS A 131 4.77 15.29 -17.29
N VAL A 132 3.67 16.00 -17.06
CA VAL A 132 2.91 15.91 -15.80
C VAL A 132 2.40 14.49 -15.50
N PHE A 133 1.97 13.76 -16.54
CA PHE A 133 1.54 12.37 -16.40
C PHE A 133 2.72 11.44 -16.11
N LEU A 134 3.86 11.64 -16.78
CA LEU A 134 5.06 10.85 -16.56
C LEU A 134 5.57 11.00 -15.13
N GLU A 135 5.64 12.23 -14.60
CA GLU A 135 6.12 12.48 -13.24
C GLU A 135 5.12 11.99 -12.18
N ALA A 136 3.81 12.14 -12.42
CA ALA A 136 2.80 11.59 -11.51
C ALA A 136 2.83 10.05 -11.50
N ALA A 137 2.95 9.42 -12.67
CA ALA A 137 3.12 7.98 -12.80
C ALA A 137 4.41 7.49 -12.10
N LYS A 138 5.51 8.25 -12.19
CA LYS A 138 6.77 7.94 -11.51
C LYS A 138 6.58 7.87 -9.99
N VAL A 139 5.86 8.82 -9.39
CA VAL A 139 5.56 8.82 -7.95
C VAL A 139 4.78 7.56 -7.56
N VAL A 140 3.75 7.19 -8.32
CA VAL A 140 2.95 5.97 -8.07
C VAL A 140 3.79 4.70 -8.21
N LEU A 141 4.64 4.62 -9.24
CA LEU A 141 5.54 3.48 -9.44
C LEU A 141 6.47 3.35 -8.24
N TYR A 142 7.11 4.43 -7.78
CA TYR A 142 8.08 4.37 -6.70
C TYR A 142 7.45 4.06 -5.33
N ASP A 143 6.25 4.55 -5.05
CA ASP A 143 5.48 4.13 -3.88
C ASP A 143 5.24 2.61 -3.91
N GLN A 144 4.68 2.08 -4.99
CA GLN A 144 4.44 0.64 -5.13
C GLN A 144 5.73 -0.19 -5.12
N THR A 145 6.81 0.34 -5.69
CA THR A 145 8.14 -0.30 -5.71
C THR A 145 8.70 -0.42 -4.29
N SER A 146 8.54 0.61 -3.46
CA SER A 146 8.98 0.56 -2.07
C SER A 146 8.32 -0.59 -1.30
N LYS A 147 7.03 -0.83 -1.53
CA LYS A 147 6.28 -1.96 -0.95
C LYS A 147 6.78 -3.32 -1.44
N MET A 148 7.10 -3.43 -2.74
CA MET A 148 7.68 -4.65 -3.31
C MET A 148 9.06 -4.95 -2.70
N VAL A 149 9.94 -3.95 -2.61
CA VAL A 149 11.26 -4.10 -1.99
C VAL A 149 11.14 -4.42 -0.50
N ASP A 150 10.21 -3.78 0.21
CA ASP A 150 9.98 -4.03 1.63
C ASP A 150 9.49 -5.46 1.92
N ALA A 151 8.81 -6.08 0.96
CA ALA A 151 8.32 -7.45 1.10
C ALA A 151 9.35 -8.50 0.63
N TRP A 152 10.02 -8.30 -0.51
CA TRP A 152 10.88 -9.32 -1.15
C TRP A 152 12.38 -8.97 -1.20
N GLY A 153 12.78 -7.73 -0.95
CA GLY A 153 14.18 -7.31 -1.11
C GLY A 153 14.49 -7.02 -2.57
N ASP A 154 15.48 -7.70 -3.14
CA ASP A 154 15.89 -7.50 -4.54
C ASP A 154 14.73 -7.88 -5.47
N ILE A 155 14.45 -7.09 -6.50
CA ILE A 155 13.34 -7.36 -7.44
C ILE A 155 13.75 -6.98 -8.86
N PRO A 156 13.18 -7.60 -9.91
CA PRO A 156 13.30 -7.07 -11.25
C PRO A 156 12.74 -5.65 -11.35
N PHE A 157 13.56 -4.68 -11.78
CA PHE A 157 13.12 -3.27 -11.78
C PHE A 157 13.57 -2.49 -13.00
N SER A 158 14.87 -2.18 -13.12
CA SER A 158 15.41 -1.36 -14.22
C SER A 158 15.16 -1.98 -15.60
N GLN A 159 15.21 -3.30 -15.69
CA GLN A 159 14.98 -4.07 -16.93
C GLN A 159 13.56 -4.62 -17.05
N ALA A 160 12.69 -4.42 -16.06
CA ALA A 160 11.34 -4.94 -16.09
C ALA A 160 10.44 -4.16 -17.09
N GLY A 161 9.54 -4.88 -17.76
CA GLY A 161 8.62 -4.32 -18.76
C GLY A 161 9.21 -4.15 -20.17
N ASN A 162 10.20 -4.98 -20.54
CA ASN A 162 10.81 -4.97 -21.89
C ASN A 162 9.80 -5.15 -23.03
N LEU A 163 8.74 -5.94 -22.83
CA LEU A 163 7.68 -6.08 -23.83
C LEU A 163 7.09 -4.71 -24.21
N GLU A 164 6.89 -3.85 -23.22
CA GLU A 164 6.37 -2.52 -23.47
C GLU A 164 7.45 -1.63 -24.08
N THR A 165 8.65 -1.56 -23.52
CA THR A 165 9.69 -0.61 -23.96
C THR A 165 10.27 -0.92 -25.35
N ASN A 166 10.52 -2.19 -25.66
CA ASN A 166 11.25 -2.60 -26.87
C ASN A 166 10.63 -3.80 -27.61
N SER A 167 9.44 -4.25 -27.19
CA SER A 167 8.73 -5.38 -27.82
C SER A 167 9.51 -6.69 -27.78
N ALA A 168 10.40 -6.86 -26.79
CA ALA A 168 11.09 -8.11 -26.52
C ALA A 168 10.56 -8.76 -25.23
N ILE A 169 10.31 -10.08 -25.29
CA ILE A 169 10.03 -10.89 -24.11
C ILE A 169 11.36 -11.42 -23.61
N LYS A 170 11.90 -10.79 -22.56
CA LYS A 170 13.14 -11.16 -21.90
C LYS A 170 12.95 -11.12 -20.40
N ASP A 171 13.48 -12.13 -19.72
CA ASP A 171 13.57 -12.16 -18.27
C ASP A 171 14.37 -10.94 -17.79
N ALA A 172 13.88 -10.28 -16.74
CA ALA A 172 14.53 -9.12 -16.17
C ALA A 172 15.39 -9.57 -14.98
N ALA A 173 16.63 -9.10 -14.92
CA ALA A 173 17.51 -9.34 -13.79
C ALA A 173 16.98 -8.64 -12.52
N PHE A 174 17.32 -9.20 -11.36
CA PHE A 174 17.00 -8.63 -10.06
C PHE A 174 17.95 -7.47 -9.75
N ASP A 175 17.39 -6.29 -9.53
CA ASP A 175 18.15 -5.14 -9.06
C ASP A 175 18.30 -5.20 -7.53
N ASP A 176 19.43 -4.75 -7.03
CA ASP A 176 19.71 -4.67 -5.59
C ASP A 176 18.75 -3.72 -4.87
N ALA A 177 18.15 -4.20 -3.77
CA ALA A 177 17.13 -3.49 -3.01
C ALA A 177 17.55 -2.08 -2.55
N LYS A 178 18.80 -1.92 -2.08
CA LYS A 178 19.33 -0.63 -1.62
C LYS A 178 19.50 0.34 -2.80
N SER A 179 19.94 -0.17 -3.94
CA SER A 179 20.12 0.59 -5.17
C SER A 179 18.77 1.06 -5.75
N ILE A 180 17.74 0.21 -5.70
CA ILE A 180 16.36 0.60 -6.05
C ILE A 180 15.88 1.73 -5.13
N TYR A 181 16.04 1.58 -3.82
CA TYR A 181 15.66 2.62 -2.84
C TYR A 181 16.33 3.97 -3.13
N THR A 182 17.63 3.95 -3.44
CA THR A 182 18.40 5.15 -3.79
C THR A 182 17.83 5.80 -5.06
N THR A 183 17.50 5.00 -6.07
CA THR A 183 16.88 5.47 -7.32
C THR A 183 15.52 6.11 -7.06
N CYS A 184 14.66 5.44 -6.29
CA CYS A 184 13.33 5.97 -5.94
C CYS A 184 13.43 7.28 -5.14
N ILE A 185 14.31 7.38 -4.14
CA ILE A 185 14.48 8.59 -3.33
C ILE A 185 14.92 9.78 -4.20
N SER A 186 15.85 9.57 -5.14
CA SER A 186 16.30 10.61 -6.07
C SER A 186 15.17 11.02 -7.01
N GLY A 187 14.51 10.07 -7.66
CA GLY A 187 13.49 10.41 -8.64
C GLY A 187 12.19 10.95 -8.01
N LEU A 188 11.90 10.68 -6.73
CA LEU A 188 10.84 11.38 -5.98
C LEU A 188 11.19 12.85 -5.74
N ASP A 189 12.47 13.17 -5.47
CA ASP A 189 12.96 14.55 -5.33
C ASP A 189 12.84 15.33 -6.65
N GLU A 190 13.21 14.68 -7.76
CA GLU A 190 13.05 15.21 -9.11
C GLU A 190 11.57 15.48 -9.44
N ALA A 191 10.69 14.53 -9.15
CA ALA A 191 9.26 14.68 -9.38
C ALA A 191 8.67 15.82 -8.53
N ALA A 192 9.02 15.91 -7.24
CA ALA A 192 8.59 17.00 -6.36
C ALA A 192 9.08 18.37 -6.87
N THR A 193 10.32 18.44 -7.36
CA THR A 193 10.90 19.65 -7.97
C THR A 193 10.11 20.05 -9.23
N PHE A 194 9.79 19.09 -10.09
CA PHE A 194 8.98 19.33 -11.29
C PHE A 194 7.61 19.93 -10.93
N PHE A 195 6.89 19.34 -9.98
CA PHE A 195 5.58 19.84 -9.55
C PHE A 195 5.65 21.23 -8.90
N GLY A 196 6.77 21.55 -8.24
CA GLY A 196 7.01 22.88 -7.66
C GLY A 196 7.29 23.97 -8.69
N ALA A 197 7.88 23.62 -9.83
CA ALA A 197 8.22 24.56 -10.90
C ALA A 197 7.14 24.70 -11.98
N SER A 198 6.30 23.68 -12.16
CA SER A 198 5.34 23.59 -13.27
C SER A 198 4.12 24.49 -13.07
N THR A 199 4.14 25.69 -13.64
CA THR A 199 2.96 26.59 -13.74
C THR A 199 2.21 26.45 -15.08
N THR A 200 2.74 25.70 -16.04
CA THR A 200 2.29 25.68 -17.45
C THR A 200 1.72 24.34 -17.94
N ALA A 201 1.63 23.31 -17.10
CA ALA A 201 1.00 22.04 -17.49
C ALA A 201 -0.47 22.28 -17.87
N SER A 202 -0.95 21.65 -18.95
CA SER A 202 -2.38 21.67 -19.31
C SER A 202 -3.19 20.95 -18.23
N THR A 203 -3.63 21.73 -17.23
CA THR A 203 -4.32 21.21 -16.04
C THR A 203 -5.66 20.57 -16.38
N ALA A 204 -6.32 20.98 -17.46
CA ALA A 204 -7.64 20.45 -17.82
C ALA A 204 -7.59 18.96 -18.22
N GLY A 205 -6.62 18.56 -19.04
CA GLY A 205 -6.45 17.17 -19.46
C GLY A 205 -5.97 16.28 -18.31
N PHE A 206 -5.01 16.78 -17.52
CA PHE A 206 -4.49 16.07 -16.34
C PHE A 206 -5.57 15.89 -15.27
N LYS A 207 -6.29 16.95 -14.92
CA LYS A 207 -7.39 16.91 -13.94
C LYS A 207 -8.48 15.90 -14.29
N LYS A 208 -8.80 15.72 -15.57
CA LYS A 208 -9.82 14.75 -16.01
C LYS A 208 -9.40 13.30 -15.75
N GLN A 209 -8.10 13.02 -15.79
CA GLN A 209 -7.53 11.68 -15.79
C GLN A 209 -6.93 11.32 -14.42
N ASP A 210 -6.57 12.32 -13.61
CA ASP A 210 -6.13 12.15 -12.24
C ASP A 210 -7.29 11.90 -11.29
N ILE A 211 -7.65 10.62 -11.15
CA ILE A 211 -8.68 10.14 -10.21
C ILE A 211 -8.20 10.13 -8.75
N LEU A 212 -6.92 10.41 -8.48
CA LEU A 212 -6.35 10.37 -7.13
C LEU A 212 -6.33 11.76 -6.50
N LEU A 213 -5.73 12.74 -7.18
CA LEU A 213 -5.48 14.09 -6.65
C LEU A 213 -6.15 15.20 -7.47
N GLN A 214 -7.04 14.83 -8.40
CA GLN A 214 -7.89 15.76 -9.16
C GLN A 214 -7.10 16.86 -9.88
N GLY A 215 -5.89 16.55 -10.33
CA GLY A 215 -4.99 17.44 -11.05
C GLY A 215 -4.22 18.42 -10.16
N SER A 216 -4.25 18.26 -8.83
CA SER A 216 -3.55 19.14 -7.90
C SER A 216 -2.04 18.89 -7.90
N LEU A 217 -1.28 19.76 -8.57
CA LEU A 217 0.18 19.68 -8.60
C LEU A 217 0.80 19.83 -7.21
N ASP A 218 0.22 20.65 -6.34
CA ASP A 218 0.69 20.81 -4.95
C ASP A 218 0.52 19.49 -4.17
N MET A 219 -0.61 18.79 -4.34
CA MET A 219 -0.79 17.49 -3.70
C MET A 219 0.14 16.43 -4.26
N TRP A 220 0.42 16.42 -5.56
CA TRP A 220 1.41 15.51 -6.15
C TRP A 220 2.83 15.77 -5.63
N ARG A 221 3.19 17.05 -5.48
CA ARG A 221 4.45 17.46 -4.85
C ARG A 221 4.55 16.98 -3.41
N ARG A 222 3.50 17.19 -2.62
CA ARG A 222 3.42 16.72 -1.23
C ARG A 222 3.49 15.21 -1.12
N TYR A 223 2.80 14.50 -2.01
CA TYR A 223 2.81 13.06 -2.07
C TYR A 223 4.22 12.53 -2.34
N ALA A 224 4.91 13.06 -3.37
CA ALA A 224 6.29 12.69 -3.70
C ALA A 224 7.25 12.90 -2.53
N ASN A 225 7.20 14.07 -1.89
CA ASN A 225 8.02 14.38 -0.72
C ASN A 225 7.69 13.47 0.48
N SER A 226 6.42 13.11 0.67
CA SER A 226 6.01 12.30 1.82
C SER A 226 6.45 10.84 1.69
N ILE A 227 6.40 10.26 0.48
CA ILE A 227 6.97 8.94 0.22
C ILE A 227 8.49 8.97 0.33
N ARG A 228 9.14 10.05 -0.15
CA ARG A 228 10.58 10.24 0.04
C ARG A 228 10.95 10.25 1.52
N LEU A 229 10.18 10.96 2.36
CA LEU A 229 10.36 10.95 3.81
C LEU A 229 10.17 9.55 4.40
N ARG A 230 9.12 8.81 4.01
CA ARG A 230 8.89 7.41 4.44
C ARG A 230 10.11 6.53 4.13
N MET A 231 10.61 6.56 2.89
CA MET A 231 11.75 5.75 2.47
C MET A 231 13.06 6.13 3.17
N LEU A 232 13.33 7.43 3.35
CA LEU A 232 14.50 7.91 4.11
C LEU A 232 14.46 7.45 5.56
N MET A 233 13.30 7.56 6.21
CA MET A 233 13.13 7.04 7.58
C MET A 233 13.21 5.52 7.62
N ARG A 234 12.72 4.81 6.59
CA ARG A 234 12.84 3.35 6.51
C ARG A 234 14.29 2.88 6.56
N MET A 235 15.17 3.50 5.76
CA MET A 235 16.58 3.12 5.69
C MET A 235 17.47 3.76 6.78
N SER A 236 16.91 4.58 7.66
CA SER A 236 17.67 5.42 8.59
C SER A 236 18.47 4.70 9.68
N PHE A 237 18.22 3.41 9.95
CA PHE A 237 19.08 2.61 10.83
C PHE A 237 20.27 1.99 10.09
N LEU A 238 20.14 1.78 8.78
CA LEU A 238 21.23 1.31 7.93
C LEU A 238 22.19 2.44 7.56
N ASP A 239 21.66 3.60 7.17
CA ASP A 239 22.43 4.75 6.75
C ASP A 239 21.83 6.03 7.37
N GLU A 240 22.13 6.22 8.65
CA GLU A 240 21.63 7.36 9.42
C GLU A 240 22.17 8.70 8.91
N ALA A 241 23.41 8.75 8.42
CA ALA A 241 24.04 9.99 7.97
C ALA A 241 23.31 10.57 6.73
N THR A 242 23.04 9.72 5.73
CA THR A 242 22.28 10.10 4.53
C THR A 242 20.85 10.48 4.90
N ALA A 243 20.17 9.65 5.70
CA ALA A 243 18.78 9.90 6.10
C ALA A 243 18.65 11.21 6.89
N LYS A 244 19.48 11.42 7.91
CA LYS A 244 19.48 12.63 8.74
C LYS A 244 19.69 13.89 7.91
N THR A 245 20.67 13.87 7.00
CA THR A 245 20.98 15.02 6.16
C THR A 245 19.79 15.39 5.27
N ALA A 246 19.23 14.42 4.55
CA ALA A 246 18.11 14.65 3.64
C ALA A 246 16.82 15.05 4.39
N VAL A 247 16.51 14.40 5.51
CA VAL A 247 15.30 14.69 6.30
C VAL A 247 15.40 16.06 6.97
N ASN A 248 16.54 16.42 7.56
CA ASN A 248 16.71 17.76 8.14
C ASN A 248 16.57 18.86 7.07
N ALA A 249 17.08 18.64 5.85
CA ALA A 249 16.86 19.57 4.74
C ALA A 249 15.36 19.71 4.40
N MET A 250 14.62 18.60 4.36
CA MET A 250 13.16 18.64 4.12
C MET A 250 12.39 19.37 5.22
N LEU A 251 12.68 19.07 6.48
CA LEU A 251 11.95 19.64 7.62
C LEU A 251 12.31 21.11 7.88
N SER A 252 13.51 21.54 7.52
CA SER A 252 13.93 22.94 7.66
C SER A 252 13.47 23.85 6.52
N ASN A 253 13.06 23.27 5.37
CA ASN A 253 12.60 24.01 4.19
C ASN A 253 11.25 23.50 3.68
N THR A 254 10.19 23.73 4.45
CA THR A 254 8.83 23.27 4.14
C THR A 254 8.21 23.91 2.88
N ALA A 255 8.75 25.03 2.41
CA ALA A 255 8.36 25.65 1.14
C ALA A 255 8.90 24.86 -0.07
N ALA A 256 10.12 24.33 0.02
CA ALA A 256 10.70 23.45 -0.98
C ALA A 256 10.15 22.02 -0.89
N TYR A 257 9.92 21.56 0.34
CA TYR A 257 9.49 20.20 0.65
C TYR A 257 8.15 20.18 1.41
N PRO A 258 7.05 20.67 0.80
CA PRO A 258 5.75 20.54 1.44
C PRO A 258 5.40 19.05 1.57
N LEU A 259 4.73 18.69 2.66
CA LEU A 259 4.37 17.32 3.01
C LEU A 259 2.85 17.16 3.13
N ILE A 260 2.39 15.91 3.08
CA ILE A 260 1.04 15.50 3.47
C ILE A 260 1.01 15.46 4.99
N ASP A 261 1.02 16.61 5.67
CA ASP A 261 1.06 16.69 7.15
C ASP A 261 -0.20 17.36 7.74
N GLY A 262 -1.21 17.59 6.90
CA GLY A 262 -2.46 18.26 7.28
C GLY A 262 -2.24 19.69 7.74
N GLY A 263 -1.16 20.36 7.31
CA GLY A 263 -0.79 21.67 7.82
C GLY A 263 -0.22 21.64 9.25
N SER A 264 0.16 20.46 9.74
CA SER A 264 0.63 20.22 11.12
C SER A 264 -0.39 20.61 12.20
N VAL A 265 -1.69 20.55 11.90
CA VAL A 265 -2.76 20.84 12.89
C VAL A 265 -3.51 19.58 13.32
N ALA A 266 -3.94 19.55 14.58
CA ALA A 266 -4.70 18.44 15.16
C ALA A 266 -6.10 18.30 14.56
N ASN A 267 -6.79 19.42 14.33
CA ASN A 267 -8.09 19.46 13.67
C ASN A 267 -7.88 19.63 12.16
N TYR A 268 -7.79 18.51 11.44
CA TYR A 268 -7.60 18.48 10.00
C TYR A 268 -8.73 17.70 9.31
N SER A 269 -8.86 17.88 7.99
CA SER A 269 -9.81 17.12 7.18
C SER A 269 -9.06 16.04 6.39
N PRO A 270 -9.24 14.74 6.72
CA PRO A 270 -8.65 13.64 5.96
C PRO A 270 -8.97 13.72 4.47
N ALA A 271 -10.23 14.03 4.12
CA ALA A 271 -10.71 14.06 2.73
C ALA A 271 -9.94 15.03 1.81
N SER A 272 -9.39 16.12 2.36
CA SER A 272 -8.68 17.15 1.57
C SER A 272 -7.17 17.15 1.81
N SER A 273 -6.69 16.46 2.84
CA SER A 273 -5.29 16.53 3.26
C SER A 273 -4.54 15.24 3.02
N ASP A 274 -5.20 14.08 3.16
CA ASP A 274 -4.60 12.77 2.95
C ASP A 274 -4.63 12.39 1.47
N VAL A 275 -3.76 11.46 1.07
CA VAL A 275 -3.80 10.87 -0.27
C VAL A 275 -4.66 9.61 -0.19
N LEU A 276 -5.92 9.75 -0.60
CA LEU A 276 -6.95 8.72 -0.48
C LEU A 276 -7.55 8.41 -1.85
N LEU A 277 -7.38 7.18 -2.33
CA LEU A 277 -8.01 6.74 -3.57
C LEU A 277 -9.48 6.42 -3.31
N GLN A 278 -10.37 7.32 -3.70
CA GLN A 278 -11.81 7.13 -3.50
C GLN A 278 -12.32 5.95 -4.34
N PRO A 279 -13.28 5.16 -3.84
CA PRO A 279 -13.94 4.14 -4.64
C PRO A 279 -14.57 4.75 -5.90
N LEU A 280 -14.50 4.02 -7.01
CA LEU A 280 -15.27 4.39 -8.19
C LEU A 280 -16.76 4.33 -7.88
N THR A 281 -17.55 5.23 -8.47
CA THR A 281 -19.00 5.28 -8.28
C THR A 281 -19.72 4.01 -8.74
N THR A 282 -19.06 3.19 -9.56
CA THR A 282 -19.54 1.88 -10.03
C THR A 282 -19.22 0.74 -9.07
N ASN A 283 -18.40 0.97 -8.04
CA ASN A 283 -18.08 -0.05 -7.04
C ASN A 283 -19.27 -0.25 -6.09
N GLN A 284 -19.83 -1.45 -6.09
CA GLN A 284 -20.99 -1.82 -5.27
C GLN A 284 -20.66 -2.87 -4.21
N ASN A 285 -19.39 -3.30 -4.13
CA ASN A 285 -18.97 -4.38 -3.24
C ASN A 285 -18.48 -3.83 -1.90
N THR A 286 -18.89 -4.46 -0.81
CA THR A 286 -18.32 -4.22 0.51
C THR A 286 -17.09 -5.12 0.73
N LEU A 287 -16.37 -4.87 1.81
CA LEU A 287 -15.24 -5.71 2.23
C LEU A 287 -15.66 -6.81 3.21
N LEU A 288 -16.96 -7.00 3.41
CA LEU A 288 -17.51 -7.97 4.37
C LEU A 288 -16.85 -9.34 4.21
N ASN A 289 -16.94 -9.94 3.02
CA ASN A 289 -16.36 -11.26 2.75
C ASN A 289 -14.83 -11.27 2.89
N ALA A 290 -14.17 -10.16 2.57
CA ALA A 290 -12.72 -10.06 2.70
C ALA A 290 -12.26 -10.19 4.16
N PHE A 291 -13.09 -9.79 5.11
CA PHE A 291 -12.82 -9.93 6.54
C PHE A 291 -13.40 -11.21 7.16
N THR A 292 -14.59 -11.65 6.72
CA THR A 292 -15.38 -12.71 7.40
C THR A 292 -15.20 -14.11 6.85
N GLU A 293 -14.60 -14.30 5.66
CA GLU A 293 -14.26 -15.64 5.17
C GLU A 293 -13.11 -16.31 5.95
N GLY A 294 -12.42 -15.54 6.79
CA GLY A 294 -11.49 -16.04 7.80
C GLY A 294 -11.70 -15.33 9.12
N SER A 295 -10.76 -15.49 10.04
CA SER A 295 -10.84 -14.89 11.38
C SER A 295 -10.30 -13.46 11.49
N SER A 296 -10.01 -12.81 10.37
CA SER A 296 -9.43 -11.46 10.36
C SER A 296 -10.40 -10.36 10.77
N PHE A 297 -11.71 -10.65 10.88
CA PHE A 297 -12.69 -9.71 11.39
C PHE A 297 -12.70 -9.57 12.92
N TYR A 298 -12.00 -10.43 13.68
CA TYR A 298 -11.86 -10.21 15.13
C TYR A 298 -10.91 -9.04 15.43
N ALA A 299 -11.10 -8.41 16.59
CA ALA A 299 -10.19 -7.37 17.06
C ALA A 299 -8.79 -7.98 17.35
N PRO A 300 -7.69 -7.38 16.86
CA PRO A 300 -6.34 -7.86 17.15
C PRO A 300 -6.00 -7.70 18.64
N ASP A 301 -5.46 -8.76 19.25
CA ASP A 301 -5.22 -8.86 20.71
C ASP A 301 -4.38 -7.71 21.25
N TYR A 302 -3.13 -7.60 20.79
CA TYR A 302 -2.21 -6.57 21.27
C TYR A 302 -2.77 -5.17 21.06
N MET A 303 -3.42 -4.93 19.92
CA MET A 303 -3.99 -3.63 19.58
C MET A 303 -5.06 -3.21 20.58
N LEU A 304 -6.08 -4.05 20.78
CA LEU A 304 -7.19 -3.69 21.63
C LEU A 304 -6.85 -3.86 23.12
N ASN A 305 -6.38 -5.03 23.53
CA ASN A 305 -6.19 -5.37 24.94
C ASN A 305 -4.97 -4.69 25.57
N THR A 306 -3.88 -4.49 24.80
CA THR A 306 -2.62 -3.96 25.35
C THR A 306 -2.42 -2.48 25.02
N ALA A 307 -2.70 -2.04 23.79
CA ALA A 307 -2.44 -0.67 23.38
C ALA A 307 -3.61 0.29 23.64
N MET A 308 -4.84 -0.09 23.26
CA MET A 308 -5.98 0.85 23.22
C MET A 308 -6.80 0.89 24.51
N LEU A 309 -7.14 -0.27 25.10
CA LEU A 309 -7.96 -0.31 26.32
C LEU A 309 -7.29 0.40 27.52
N PRO A 310 -6.01 0.13 27.86
CA PRO A 310 -5.32 0.84 28.95
C PRO A 310 -5.16 2.35 28.69
N ALA A 311 -5.20 2.76 27.42
CA ALA A 311 -5.11 4.16 27.02
C ALA A 311 -6.46 4.90 27.05
N ASN A 312 -7.58 4.20 27.30
CA ASN A 312 -8.94 4.73 27.08
C ASN A 312 -9.06 5.36 25.69
N ASP A 313 -8.55 4.67 24.68
CA ASP A 313 -8.38 5.21 23.33
C ASP A 313 -9.73 5.55 22.67
N PRO A 314 -9.96 6.81 22.26
CA PRO A 314 -11.22 7.24 21.68
C PRO A 314 -11.48 6.63 20.29
N ARG A 315 -10.49 5.96 19.66
CA ARG A 315 -10.69 5.23 18.40
C ARG A 315 -11.44 3.92 18.60
N ILE A 316 -11.46 3.33 19.80
CA ILE A 316 -12.11 2.03 20.07
C ILE A 316 -13.53 1.93 19.49
N PRO A 317 -14.48 2.85 19.76
CA PRO A 317 -15.85 2.74 19.28
C PRO A 317 -16.04 2.92 17.77
N VAL A 318 -15.02 3.38 17.04
CA VAL A 318 -15.04 3.51 15.58
C VAL A 318 -14.13 2.49 14.90
N VAL A 319 -13.26 1.81 15.64
CA VAL A 319 -12.39 0.75 15.11
C VAL A 319 -12.95 -0.64 15.41
N PHE A 320 -13.71 -0.80 16.50
CA PHE A 320 -14.23 -2.10 16.93
C PHE A 320 -15.72 -2.06 17.30
N ASP A 321 -16.38 -3.19 17.05
CA ASP A 321 -17.71 -3.53 17.56
C ASP A 321 -17.59 -4.45 18.78
N LYS A 322 -18.54 -4.34 19.71
CA LYS A 322 -18.58 -5.23 20.91
C LYS A 322 -19.00 -6.67 20.59
N PHE A 323 -19.27 -7.01 19.32
CA PHE A 323 -19.87 -8.27 18.85
C PHE A 323 -20.94 -8.81 19.82
N GLY A 324 -21.27 -10.10 19.82
CA GLY A 324 -22.26 -10.62 20.76
C GLY A 324 -22.93 -11.92 20.34
N LYS A 325 -24.11 -12.16 20.90
CA LYS A 325 -24.92 -13.37 20.66
C LYS A 325 -26.33 -12.98 20.24
N THR A 326 -26.91 -13.78 19.34
CA THR A 326 -28.34 -13.69 19.04
C THR A 326 -29.12 -14.53 20.04
N VAL A 327 -30.00 -13.89 20.83
CA VAL A 327 -30.88 -14.52 21.81
C VAL A 327 -32.31 -14.25 21.38
N ASN A 328 -33.12 -15.30 21.15
CA ASN A 328 -34.51 -15.18 20.70
C ASN A 328 -34.69 -14.29 19.44
N GLY A 329 -33.76 -14.37 18.48
CA GLY A 329 -33.80 -13.58 17.25
C GLY A 329 -33.32 -12.13 17.37
N VAL A 330 -32.91 -11.69 18.57
CA VAL A 330 -32.37 -10.35 18.81
C VAL A 330 -30.88 -10.43 19.09
N PHE A 331 -30.08 -9.64 18.36
CA PHE A 331 -28.65 -9.52 18.63
C PHE A 331 -28.40 -8.75 19.92
N VAL A 332 -27.67 -9.35 20.86
CA VAL A 332 -27.30 -8.77 22.15
C VAL A 332 -25.80 -8.55 22.18
N PRO A 333 -25.32 -7.28 22.19
CA PRO A 333 -23.90 -7.01 22.17
C PRO A 333 -23.21 -7.34 23.51
N ASN A 334 -21.91 -7.62 23.49
CA ASN A 334 -21.16 -7.77 24.75
C ASN A 334 -21.09 -6.43 25.50
N ALA A 335 -20.97 -6.48 26.83
CA ALA A 335 -20.93 -5.28 27.68
C ALA A 335 -19.65 -4.44 27.46
N THR A 336 -18.51 -5.12 27.27
CA THR A 336 -17.18 -4.51 27.18
C THR A 336 -16.51 -4.90 25.87
N TYR A 337 -15.62 -4.02 25.39
CA TYR A 337 -14.67 -4.40 24.35
C TYR A 337 -13.62 -5.33 24.93
N LYS A 338 -13.25 -6.37 24.17
CA LYS A 338 -12.09 -7.23 24.46
C LYS A 338 -11.69 -7.98 23.21
N ALA A 339 -10.40 -8.06 22.93
CA ALA A 339 -9.91 -8.89 21.83
C ALA A 339 -9.69 -10.33 22.29
N MET A 340 -9.74 -11.25 21.32
CA MET A 340 -9.48 -12.66 21.55
C MET A 340 -7.99 -12.89 21.80
N PRO A 341 -7.59 -13.63 22.85
CA PRO A 341 -6.18 -13.90 23.12
C PRO A 341 -5.50 -14.68 21.99
N ILE A 342 -4.32 -14.24 21.55
CA ILE A 342 -3.55 -14.98 20.53
C ILE A 342 -3.09 -16.37 21.00
N THR A 343 -3.03 -16.60 22.31
CA THR A 343 -2.62 -17.86 22.92
C THR A 343 -3.71 -18.93 22.89
N PHE A 344 -4.94 -18.59 22.50
CA PHE A 344 -6.01 -19.57 22.33
C PHE A 344 -5.67 -20.50 21.16
N THR A 345 -5.87 -21.81 21.36
CA THR A 345 -5.91 -22.79 20.26
C THR A 345 -7.07 -22.49 19.30
N SER A 346 -6.99 -22.94 18.06
CA SER A 346 -8.10 -22.79 17.10
C SER A 346 -9.45 -23.25 17.66
N ASP A 347 -9.49 -24.39 18.37
CA ASP A 347 -10.72 -24.88 19.00
C ASP A 347 -11.26 -23.92 20.07
N GLN A 348 -10.40 -23.32 20.88
CA GLN A 348 -10.81 -22.30 21.85
C GLN A 348 -11.33 -21.04 21.15
N GLN A 349 -10.70 -20.63 20.06
CA GLN A 349 -11.15 -19.48 19.26
C GLN A 349 -12.57 -19.75 18.70
N SER A 350 -12.77 -20.89 18.04
CA SER A 350 -14.06 -21.29 17.45
C SER A 350 -15.18 -21.52 18.47
N ASN A 351 -14.87 -21.90 19.71
CA ASN A 351 -15.88 -22.11 20.74
C ASN A 351 -16.26 -20.82 21.50
N ASN A 352 -15.44 -19.77 21.45
CA ASN A 352 -15.63 -18.58 22.30
C ASN A 352 -15.82 -17.27 21.52
N TYR A 353 -15.77 -17.31 20.18
CA TYR A 353 -15.73 -16.12 19.33
C TYR A 353 -16.81 -15.07 19.59
N THR A 354 -18.03 -15.49 19.93
CA THR A 354 -19.15 -14.57 20.23
C THR A 354 -18.89 -13.64 21.42
N SER A 355 -17.91 -13.96 22.26
CA SER A 355 -17.55 -13.17 23.42
C SER A 355 -16.58 -12.03 23.13
N TYR A 356 -16.00 -11.95 21.92
CA TYR A 356 -14.90 -11.04 21.62
C TYR A 356 -15.27 -10.00 20.57
N SER A 357 -14.66 -8.83 20.69
CA SER A 357 -14.83 -7.72 19.76
C SER A 357 -14.39 -8.07 18.35
N THR A 358 -15.05 -7.43 17.40
CA THR A 358 -14.73 -7.50 15.97
C THR A 358 -14.30 -6.12 15.51
N ILE A 359 -13.67 -6.02 14.34
CA ILE A 359 -13.54 -4.71 13.67
C ILE A 359 -14.93 -4.11 13.42
N ASP A 360 -15.01 -2.78 13.46
CA ASP A 360 -16.27 -2.04 13.37
C ASP A 360 -16.94 -2.23 12.00
N SER A 361 -18.23 -2.54 12.06
CA SER A 361 -19.03 -2.85 10.88
C SER A 361 -19.29 -1.64 9.99
N ALA A 362 -19.45 -0.45 10.57
CA ALA A 362 -19.66 0.78 9.81
C ALA A 362 -18.37 1.25 9.14
N THR A 363 -17.24 1.20 9.84
CA THR A 363 -15.95 1.67 9.33
C THR A 363 -15.38 0.75 8.27
N PHE A 364 -15.46 -0.56 8.46
CA PHE A 364 -14.76 -1.53 7.62
C PHE A 364 -15.69 -2.44 6.82
N LEU A 365 -16.52 -3.26 7.49
CA LEU A 365 -17.22 -4.38 6.83
C LEU A 365 -18.20 -3.90 5.77
N ASN A 366 -19.03 -2.91 6.11
CA ASN A 366 -20.17 -2.47 5.29
C ASN A 366 -19.90 -1.13 4.59
N ASN A 367 -18.67 -0.61 4.67
CA ASN A 367 -18.32 0.70 4.16
C ASN A 367 -18.07 0.68 2.64
N LEU A 368 -19.11 0.93 1.86
CA LEU A 368 -19.00 1.08 0.39
C LEU A 368 -18.16 2.29 -0.05
N LYS A 369 -17.90 3.23 0.87
CA LYS A 369 -17.15 4.45 0.61
C LYS A 369 -15.74 4.40 1.18
N LEU A 370 -15.26 3.24 1.66
CA LEU A 370 -13.92 3.13 2.23
C LEU A 370 -12.88 3.46 1.15
N PRO A 371 -12.03 4.48 1.35
CA PRO A 371 -11.00 4.81 0.39
C PRO A 371 -9.76 3.93 0.54
N GLY A 372 -8.98 3.86 -0.53
CA GLY A 372 -7.64 3.29 -0.52
C GLY A 372 -6.67 4.23 0.16
N VAL A 373 -5.96 3.74 1.17
CA VAL A 373 -5.05 4.58 1.97
C VAL A 373 -3.64 4.51 1.38
N VAL A 374 -3.18 5.60 0.79
CA VAL A 374 -1.82 5.68 0.21
C VAL A 374 -0.84 6.22 1.25
N ILE A 375 -1.09 7.43 1.75
CA ILE A 375 -0.35 8.08 2.83
C ILE A 375 -1.23 9.10 3.53
N THR A 376 -1.09 9.21 4.85
CA THR A 376 -1.90 10.08 5.71
C THR A 376 -1.05 11.15 6.39
N ALA A 377 -1.70 12.25 6.78
CA ALA A 377 -1.13 13.30 7.62
C ALA A 377 -0.60 12.77 8.95
N SER A 378 -1.34 11.84 9.55
CA SER A 378 -0.94 11.19 10.80
C SER A 378 0.38 10.44 10.64
N GLU A 379 0.51 9.62 9.58
CA GLU A 379 1.74 8.89 9.31
C GLU A 379 2.94 9.82 9.12
N VAL A 380 2.77 10.88 8.32
CA VAL A 380 3.82 11.87 8.06
C VAL A 380 4.23 12.61 9.33
N ASN A 381 3.28 12.98 10.19
CA ASN A 381 3.61 13.61 11.47
C ASN A 381 4.27 12.62 12.44
N PHE A 382 3.98 11.32 12.39
CA PHE A 382 4.77 10.32 13.12
C PHE A 382 6.20 10.20 12.59
N LEU A 383 6.41 10.22 11.27
CA LEU A 383 7.74 10.25 10.66
C LEU A 383 8.52 11.49 11.08
N LYS A 384 7.87 12.67 11.09
CA LYS A 384 8.44 13.93 11.59
C LYS A 384 8.79 13.84 13.08
N ALA A 385 7.90 13.30 13.91
CA ALA A 385 8.12 13.15 15.34
C ALA A 385 9.35 12.27 15.63
N GLU A 386 9.49 11.14 14.92
CA GLU A 386 10.68 10.31 15.05
C GLU A 386 11.95 11.06 14.63
N ALA A 387 11.95 11.69 13.45
CA ALA A 387 13.11 12.42 12.96
C ALA A 387 13.53 13.54 13.92
N LEU A 388 12.56 14.28 14.47
CA LEU A 388 12.80 15.37 15.41
C LEU A 388 13.30 14.87 16.77
N GLU A 389 12.82 13.73 17.27
CA GLU A 389 13.33 13.15 18.52
C GLU A 389 14.75 12.62 18.35
N ARG A 390 15.08 12.05 17.18
CA ARG A 390 16.42 11.52 16.91
C ARG A 390 17.43 12.60 16.57
N TRP A 391 17.03 13.61 15.81
CA TRP A 391 17.96 14.52 15.12
C TRP A 391 17.65 16.01 15.31
N GLY A 392 16.56 16.35 15.97
CA GLY A 392 16.05 17.72 16.12
C GLY A 392 15.73 18.08 17.56
N SER A 393 14.61 18.78 17.74
CA SER A 393 14.14 19.21 19.06
C SER A 393 13.07 18.27 19.60
N SER A 394 13.25 17.78 20.83
CA SER A 394 12.26 16.94 21.52
C SER A 394 10.91 17.66 21.73
N SER A 395 10.89 19.00 21.89
CA SER A 395 9.62 19.76 21.98
C SER A 395 8.89 19.85 20.64
N ALA A 396 9.64 19.93 19.54
CA ALA A 396 9.07 19.86 18.19
C ALA A 396 8.57 18.44 17.89
N ALA A 397 9.30 17.42 18.36
CA ALA A 397 8.89 16.02 18.26
C ALA A 397 7.59 15.75 19.02
N GLU A 398 7.45 16.27 20.25
CA GLU A 398 6.22 16.19 21.04
C GLU A 398 5.04 16.83 20.30
N THR A 399 5.24 18.01 19.72
CA THR A 399 4.19 18.70 18.94
C THR A 399 3.77 17.85 17.74
N ALA A 400 4.73 17.34 16.96
CA ALA A 400 4.45 16.49 15.81
C ALA A 400 3.74 15.19 16.23
N TYR A 401 4.16 14.57 17.34
CA TYR A 401 3.55 13.36 17.89
C TYR A 401 2.09 13.59 18.32
N ASN A 402 1.83 14.62 19.12
CA ASN A 402 0.47 14.91 19.60
C ASN A 402 -0.47 15.26 18.43
N THR A 403 0.05 15.97 17.43
CA THR A 403 -0.66 16.21 16.16
C THR A 403 -0.95 14.90 15.44
N ALA A 404 0.04 14.02 15.27
CA ALA A 404 -0.13 12.74 14.60
C ALA A 404 -1.18 11.85 15.27
N VAL A 405 -1.16 11.76 16.61
CA VAL A 405 -2.15 11.00 17.38
C VAL A 405 -3.56 11.58 17.19
N SER A 406 -3.70 12.90 17.28
CA SER A 406 -4.99 13.59 17.06
C SER A 406 -5.51 13.39 15.63
N GLN A 407 -4.62 13.45 14.64
CA GLN A 407 -4.95 13.18 13.25
C GLN A 407 -5.35 11.71 13.04
N SER A 408 -4.72 10.75 13.72
CA SER A 408 -5.16 9.36 13.67
C SER A 408 -6.56 9.19 14.24
N VAL A 409 -6.93 9.90 15.30
CA VAL A 409 -8.29 9.88 15.84
C VAL A 409 -9.26 10.40 14.78
N ALA A 410 -9.01 11.61 14.25
CA ALA A 410 -9.86 12.21 13.22
C ALA A 410 -10.01 11.33 11.96
N PHE A 411 -8.94 10.64 11.55
CA PHE A 411 -8.95 9.73 10.41
C PHE A 411 -9.97 8.58 10.58
N TYR A 412 -9.94 7.86 11.71
CA TYR A 412 -10.88 6.75 11.91
C TYR A 412 -12.33 7.21 12.07
N TYR A 413 -12.56 8.36 12.70
CA TYR A 413 -13.89 8.96 12.75
C TYR A 413 -14.40 9.39 11.36
N TYR A 414 -13.52 9.88 10.49
CA TYR A 414 -13.85 10.15 9.10
C TYR A 414 -14.26 8.86 8.35
N LEU A 415 -13.49 7.78 8.49
CA LEU A 415 -13.84 6.49 7.87
C LEU A 415 -15.18 5.94 8.37
N ASN A 416 -15.42 6.00 9.68
CA ASN A 416 -16.70 5.59 10.29
C ASN A 416 -17.88 6.39 9.73
N ASN A 417 -17.72 7.71 9.60
CA ASN A 417 -18.74 8.60 9.05
C ASN A 417 -19.06 8.27 7.59
N LEU A 418 -18.03 8.00 6.77
CA LEU A 418 -18.22 7.56 5.37
C LEU A 418 -19.09 6.31 5.28
N GLY A 419 -18.92 5.37 6.21
CA GLY A 419 -19.71 4.15 6.33
C GLY A 419 -21.09 4.32 6.96
N GLY A 420 -21.50 5.55 7.29
CA GLY A 420 -22.80 5.86 7.88
C GLY A 420 -22.87 5.69 9.40
N GLY A 421 -21.72 5.47 10.06
CA GLY A 421 -21.61 5.41 11.52
C GLY A 421 -22.08 6.69 12.20
N LYS A 422 -22.55 6.55 13.44
CA LYS A 422 -23.19 7.62 14.23
C LYS A 422 -22.42 8.00 15.49
N VAL A 423 -21.20 7.49 15.66
CA VAL A 423 -20.37 7.81 16.81
C VAL A 423 -19.85 9.23 16.66
N ALA A 424 -20.13 10.09 17.63
CA ALA A 424 -19.61 11.46 17.64
C ALA A 424 -18.09 11.45 17.88
N ALA A 425 -17.37 12.29 17.14
CA ALA A 425 -15.95 12.53 17.38
C ALA A 425 -15.72 13.05 18.81
N PRO A 426 -14.61 12.68 19.47
CA PRO A 426 -14.32 13.14 20.83
C PRO A 426 -14.21 14.66 20.85
N ASP A 427 -14.73 15.27 21.90
CA ASP A 427 -14.54 16.69 22.15
C ASP A 427 -13.09 16.99 22.58
N ALA A 428 -12.73 18.28 22.62
CA ALA A 428 -11.38 18.70 22.96
C ALA A 428 -10.93 18.22 24.36
N PRO A 429 -11.76 18.25 25.42
CA PRO A 429 -11.41 17.66 26.71
C PRO A 429 -11.12 16.15 26.66
N THR A 430 -11.94 15.37 25.95
CA THR A 430 -11.73 13.93 25.79
C THR A 430 -10.43 13.63 25.06
N LEU A 431 -10.15 14.37 23.98
CA LEU A 431 -8.90 14.22 23.23
C LEU A 431 -7.68 14.63 24.08
N ALA A 432 -7.77 15.72 24.83
CA ALA A 432 -6.70 16.14 25.74
C ALA A 432 -6.44 15.11 26.85
N ALA A 433 -7.49 14.52 27.42
CA ALA A 433 -7.36 13.44 28.41
C ALA A 433 -6.68 12.20 27.81
N PHE A 434 -6.99 11.85 26.56
CA PHE A 434 -6.34 10.77 25.84
C PHE A 434 -4.84 11.04 25.61
N LEU A 435 -4.48 12.23 25.14
CA LEU A 435 -3.08 12.62 24.94
C LEU A 435 -2.28 12.64 26.27
N ASN A 436 -2.94 12.96 27.38
CA ASN A 436 -2.32 12.97 28.71
C ASN A 436 -2.34 11.60 29.43
N ASN A 437 -2.96 10.56 28.84
CA ASN A 437 -2.93 9.23 29.42
C ASN A 437 -1.48 8.72 29.48
N THR A 438 -1.02 8.17 30.60
CA THR A 438 0.36 7.67 30.76
C THR A 438 0.81 6.64 29.70
N ASN A 439 -0.14 5.93 29.08
CA ASN A 439 0.12 4.99 27.99
C ASN A 439 0.34 5.68 26.64
N VAL A 440 -0.01 6.96 26.50
CA VAL A 440 0.04 7.75 25.25
C VAL A 440 0.93 8.99 25.39
N ALA A 441 0.98 9.62 26.55
CA ALA A 441 1.71 10.87 26.77
C ALA A 441 3.17 10.78 26.32
N TYR A 442 3.62 11.83 25.66
CA TYR A 442 4.98 11.96 25.14
C TYR A 442 5.97 12.25 26.27
N ALA A 443 6.29 11.24 27.07
CA ALA A 443 7.09 11.40 28.28
C ALA A 443 8.12 10.27 28.44
N GLY A 444 9.13 10.52 29.27
CA GLY A 444 10.19 9.57 29.58
C GLY A 444 11.50 9.83 28.83
N THR A 445 12.34 8.80 28.78
CA THR A 445 13.59 8.76 28.02
C THR A 445 13.34 8.81 26.51
N THR A 446 14.39 9.10 25.73
CA THR A 446 14.30 9.07 24.26
C THR A 446 13.80 7.74 23.72
N ASP A 447 14.27 6.60 24.27
CA ASP A 447 13.79 5.29 23.86
C ASP A 447 12.30 5.07 24.17
N GLN A 448 11.83 5.55 25.32
CA GLN A 448 10.41 5.49 25.69
C GLN A 448 9.56 6.37 24.76
N LYS A 449 10.00 7.58 24.44
CA LYS A 449 9.33 8.50 23.51
C LYS A 449 9.26 7.92 22.10
N LEU A 450 10.36 7.36 21.60
CA LEU A 450 10.39 6.66 20.31
C LEU A 450 9.45 5.45 20.30
N ALA A 451 9.41 4.67 21.38
CA ALA A 451 8.47 3.57 21.53
C ALA A 451 7.00 4.04 21.48
N LYS A 452 6.66 5.20 22.07
CA LYS A 452 5.32 5.81 21.93
C LYS A 452 5.00 6.18 20.48
N ILE A 453 5.93 6.84 19.79
CA ILE A 453 5.79 7.20 18.37
C ILE A 453 5.50 5.95 17.53
N TRP A 454 6.34 4.92 17.65
CA TRP A 454 6.21 3.70 16.85
C TRP A 454 4.95 2.90 17.18
N LEU A 455 4.58 2.81 18.46
CA LEU A 455 3.34 2.16 18.88
C LEU A 455 2.10 2.86 18.31
N GLN A 456 2.02 4.19 18.43
CA GLN A 456 0.86 4.93 17.94
C GLN A 456 0.77 4.95 16.41
N LYS A 457 1.92 4.95 15.72
CA LYS A 457 1.98 4.77 14.25
C LYS A 457 1.48 3.39 13.83
N TRP A 458 1.86 2.33 14.56
CA TRP A 458 1.35 0.98 14.32
C TRP A 458 -0.16 0.87 14.56
N VAL A 459 -0.69 1.51 15.62
CA VAL A 459 -2.14 1.61 15.86
C VAL A 459 -2.84 2.36 14.72
N HIS A 460 -2.23 3.43 14.20
CA HIS A 460 -2.79 4.21 13.09
C HIS A 460 -2.88 3.42 11.77
N PHE A 461 -1.88 2.59 11.47
CA PHE A 461 -1.92 1.77 10.26
C PHE A 461 -3.07 0.75 10.29
N GLY A 462 -3.25 0.09 11.44
CA GLY A 462 -4.31 -0.89 11.64
C GLY A 462 -4.38 -1.95 10.52
N VAL A 463 -5.57 -2.48 10.27
CA VAL A 463 -5.78 -3.49 9.22
C VAL A 463 -5.57 -2.96 7.80
N LEU A 464 -5.76 -1.66 7.55
CA LEU A 464 -5.77 -1.06 6.20
C LEU A 464 -4.37 -0.87 5.61
N GLN A 465 -3.34 -0.71 6.45
CA GLN A 465 -1.96 -0.50 6.02
C GLN A 465 -1.03 -1.52 6.71
N SER A 466 -1.47 -2.77 6.75
CA SER A 466 -0.74 -3.86 7.42
C SER A 466 0.66 -4.09 6.82
N ASP A 467 0.83 -3.86 5.52
CA ASP A 467 2.12 -3.87 4.82
C ASP A 467 3.11 -2.86 5.41
N GLU A 468 2.68 -1.62 5.58
CA GLU A 468 3.47 -0.56 6.22
C GLU A 468 3.75 -0.86 7.69
N ALA A 469 2.77 -1.42 8.41
CA ALA A 469 2.92 -1.84 9.80
C ALA A 469 3.96 -2.96 9.96
N TRP A 470 3.97 -3.95 9.06
CA TRP A 470 4.97 -5.02 9.09
C TRP A 470 6.37 -4.53 8.74
N SER A 471 6.49 -3.59 7.82
CA SER A 471 7.78 -2.95 7.52
C SER A 471 8.29 -2.12 8.70
N GLU A 472 7.44 -1.31 9.34
CA GLU A 472 7.84 -0.54 10.54
C GLU A 472 8.12 -1.44 11.75
N TYR A 473 7.36 -2.50 11.94
CA TYR A 473 7.62 -3.49 12.99
C TYR A 473 9.00 -4.14 12.80
N ARG A 474 9.33 -4.58 11.58
CA ARG A 474 10.65 -5.11 11.28
C ARG A 474 11.75 -4.07 11.47
N ARG A 475 11.52 -2.81 11.06
CA ARG A 475 12.54 -1.74 11.18
C ARG A 475 12.83 -1.37 12.63
N THR A 476 11.78 -1.22 13.42
CA THR A 476 11.86 -0.62 14.77
C THR A 476 11.91 -1.65 15.88
N LYS A 477 11.44 -2.88 15.61
CA LYS A 477 11.12 -3.94 16.59
C LYS A 477 10.01 -3.55 17.57
N PHE A 478 9.13 -2.62 17.16
CA PHE A 478 7.99 -2.16 17.93
C PHE A 478 6.67 -2.29 17.14
N PRO A 479 5.55 -2.63 17.81
CA PRO A 479 5.44 -2.92 19.24
C PRO A 479 6.10 -4.25 19.67
N GLN A 480 6.19 -4.49 20.98
CA GLN A 480 6.76 -5.72 21.55
C GLN A 480 5.76 -6.88 21.42
N LEU A 481 5.60 -7.36 20.19
CA LEU A 481 4.67 -8.43 19.84
C LEU A 481 5.19 -9.79 20.33
N THR A 482 4.30 -10.59 20.91
CA THR A 482 4.58 -12.00 21.22
C THR A 482 3.95 -12.88 20.16
N PHE A 483 4.70 -13.86 19.63
CA PHE A 483 4.18 -14.81 18.64
C PHE A 483 4.09 -16.21 19.24
N VAL A 484 3.00 -16.91 18.96
CA VAL A 484 2.84 -18.32 19.33
C VAL A 484 3.72 -19.15 18.42
N THR A 485 4.63 -19.94 18.99
CA THR A 485 5.49 -20.84 18.21
C THR A 485 4.66 -21.98 17.64
N GLN A 486 4.61 -22.07 16.31
CA GLN A 486 3.84 -23.12 15.61
C GLN A 486 4.63 -24.41 15.45
N THR A 487 3.91 -25.51 15.20
CA THR A 487 4.48 -26.85 15.05
C THR A 487 4.94 -27.18 13.63
N GLN A 488 4.53 -26.41 12.62
CA GLN A 488 4.90 -26.67 11.24
C GLN A 488 6.37 -26.31 10.98
N ASN A 489 7.14 -27.29 10.50
CA ASN A 489 8.58 -27.11 10.27
C ASN A 489 8.86 -26.07 9.17
N GLY A 490 9.74 -25.11 9.46
CA GLY A 490 10.06 -23.98 8.58
C GLY A 490 9.10 -22.78 8.70
N TYR A 491 8.04 -22.92 9.50
CA TYR A 491 6.97 -21.93 9.66
C TYR A 491 6.61 -21.68 11.12
N GLN A 492 7.53 -21.97 12.05
CA GLN A 492 7.29 -21.83 13.48
C GLN A 492 7.04 -20.38 13.92
N LEU A 493 7.62 -19.40 13.21
CA LEU A 493 7.52 -17.97 13.48
C LEU A 493 7.25 -17.18 12.18
N PRO A 494 6.75 -15.94 12.29
CA PRO A 494 6.62 -15.04 11.14
C PRO A 494 7.96 -14.84 10.42
N PRO A 495 7.94 -14.64 9.09
CA PRO A 495 9.15 -14.41 8.34
C PRO A 495 9.62 -12.93 8.45
N THR A 496 10.88 -12.68 8.09
CA THR A 496 11.45 -11.32 7.97
C THR A 496 11.29 -10.73 6.56
N ARG A 497 10.89 -11.56 5.59
CA ARG A 497 10.56 -11.22 4.20
C ARG A 497 9.63 -12.26 3.59
N LEU A 498 8.96 -11.95 2.50
CA LEU A 498 8.31 -12.95 1.66
C LEU A 498 9.36 -13.66 0.80
N VAL A 499 9.14 -14.95 0.54
CA VAL A 499 9.91 -15.68 -0.46
C VAL A 499 9.37 -15.38 -1.84
N TYR A 500 10.24 -15.42 -2.87
CA TYR A 500 9.79 -15.18 -4.24
C TYR A 500 8.77 -16.26 -4.64
N PRO A 501 7.71 -15.89 -5.39
CA PRO A 501 6.67 -16.84 -5.76
C PRO A 501 7.20 -17.89 -6.73
N SER A 502 6.59 -19.07 -6.75
CA SER A 502 7.05 -20.20 -7.58
C SER A 502 7.16 -19.82 -9.05
N ILE A 503 6.26 -18.96 -9.56
CA ILE A 503 6.31 -18.46 -10.94
C ILE A 503 7.63 -17.75 -11.25
N GLU A 504 8.17 -16.97 -10.32
CA GLU A 504 9.43 -16.25 -10.51
C GLU A 504 10.61 -17.23 -10.45
N THR A 505 10.61 -18.12 -9.45
CA THR A 505 11.70 -19.09 -9.25
C THR A 505 11.81 -20.12 -10.37
N ALA A 506 10.68 -20.44 -11.04
CA ALA A 506 10.61 -21.43 -12.10
C ALA A 506 10.93 -20.86 -13.48
N TYR A 507 10.58 -19.60 -13.75
CA TYR A 507 10.63 -19.04 -15.11
C TYR A 507 11.66 -17.94 -15.32
N ASN A 508 12.05 -17.17 -14.28
CA ASN A 508 13.06 -16.14 -14.46
C ASN A 508 14.47 -16.75 -14.37
N SER A 509 15.16 -16.82 -15.52
CA SER A 509 16.54 -17.36 -15.61
C SER A 509 17.57 -16.63 -14.74
N HIS A 510 17.28 -15.41 -14.27
CA HIS A 510 18.12 -14.64 -13.35
C HIS A 510 17.91 -14.96 -11.86
N TYR A 511 16.94 -15.81 -11.49
CA TYR A 511 16.66 -16.16 -10.10
C TYR A 511 17.88 -16.72 -9.35
N SER A 512 18.77 -17.44 -10.05
CA SER A 512 20.01 -18.00 -9.47
C SER A 512 20.89 -16.94 -8.79
N ALA A 513 20.80 -15.66 -9.20
CA ALA A 513 21.56 -14.56 -8.59
C ALA A 513 21.05 -14.18 -7.18
N VAL A 514 19.79 -14.47 -6.87
CA VAL A 514 19.14 -14.11 -5.59
C VAL A 514 18.73 -15.31 -4.75
N GLN A 515 18.84 -16.54 -5.28
CA GLN A 515 18.42 -17.78 -4.60
C GLN A 515 19.00 -17.91 -3.17
N ALA A 516 20.27 -17.54 -2.96
CA ALA A 516 20.89 -17.61 -1.64
C ALA A 516 20.27 -16.64 -0.61
N LYS A 517 19.64 -15.55 -1.07
CA LYS A 517 18.94 -14.57 -0.24
C LYS A 517 17.46 -14.93 -0.05
N ASP A 518 16.90 -15.83 -0.86
CA ASP A 518 15.48 -16.19 -0.87
C ASP A 518 15.12 -17.18 0.25
N THR A 519 15.25 -16.70 1.49
CA THR A 519 14.88 -17.45 2.69
C THR A 519 13.96 -16.60 3.56
N ARG A 520 13.10 -17.25 4.34
CA ARG A 520 12.16 -16.59 5.25
C ARG A 520 12.84 -15.76 6.35
N THR A 521 14.13 -15.98 6.60
CA THR A 521 14.89 -15.35 7.68
C THR A 521 15.95 -14.36 7.18
N THR A 522 16.19 -14.29 5.87
CA THR A 522 17.02 -13.24 5.29
C THR A 522 16.34 -11.90 5.54
N LYS A 523 17.06 -10.97 6.16
CA LYS A 523 16.54 -9.62 6.43
C LYS A 523 16.55 -8.78 5.16
N ILE A 524 15.56 -7.88 5.04
CA ILE A 524 15.61 -6.80 4.03
C ILE A 524 16.76 -5.87 4.36
N PHE A 525 17.39 -5.25 3.36
CA PHE A 525 18.62 -4.47 3.53
C PHE A 525 18.55 -3.38 4.63
N TRP A 526 17.37 -2.78 4.88
CA TRP A 526 17.16 -1.77 5.91
C TRP A 526 16.87 -2.34 7.31
N ASP A 527 16.57 -3.64 7.44
CA ASP A 527 16.29 -4.30 8.71
C ASP A 527 17.61 -4.69 9.41
N VAL A 528 18.19 -3.72 10.11
CA VAL A 528 19.50 -3.86 10.78
C VAL A 528 19.46 -3.70 12.30
N LYS A 529 18.28 -3.37 12.87
CA LYS A 529 18.10 -3.16 14.31
C LYS A 529 18.01 -4.46 15.11
#